data_AF-A0A818RFV5-F1
#
_entry.id   AF-A0A818RFV5-F1
#
_cell.length_a   1.000
_cell.length_b   1.000
_cell.length_c   1.000
_cell.angle_alpha   90.00
_cell.angle_beta   90.00
_cell.angle_gamma   90.00
#
_symmetry.space_group_name_H-M   'P 1'
#
loop_
_entity.id
_entity.type
_entity.pdbx_description
1 polymer ?
#
loop_
_entity_poly.entity_id
_entity_poly.type
_entity_poly.pdbx_seq_one_letter_code
_entity_poly.pdbx_strand_id
1 'polypeptide(L)'
;MLWYALVITLLLVVRNGQSAKTKTICKNDDIYAISSGTSFGECLEYCRHSINITNVTSELVALKESNGDQVKYPTIRRKFCFNSVEWQELIALLDLEKFKMLNEVQGCPDCADGGAEWIEVNWSKKSKRVTFEHEALVAGIEELIKYLRVLREKYFKYL
;
A
#
# COMPACT_ATOMS: atom_id res chain seq x y z
N MET A 1 -74.40 -7.53 -36.77
CA MET A 1 -73.18 -7.88 -37.53
C MET A 1 -72.06 -7.00 -37.04
N LEU A 2 -70.90 -7.61 -36.82
CA LEU A 2 -69.60 -7.02 -36.46
C LEU A 2 -69.50 -6.45 -35.04
N TRP A 3 -68.41 -6.60 -34.30
CA TRP A 3 -67.42 -7.65 -34.07
C TRP A 3 -66.41 -6.96 -33.12
N TYR A 4 -66.06 -7.62 -32.01
CA TYR A 4 -64.74 -7.54 -31.36
C TYR A 4 -64.43 -6.26 -30.58
N ALA A 5 -63.53 -6.25 -29.61
CA ALA A 5 -63.06 -7.25 -28.67
C ALA A 5 -62.27 -6.41 -27.66
N LEU A 6 -62.56 -6.67 -26.40
CA LEU A 6 -61.80 -6.40 -25.19
C LEU A 6 -60.28 -6.54 -25.41
N VAL A 7 -59.48 -5.47 -25.23
CA VAL A 7 -58.10 -5.60 -24.72
C VAL A 7 -57.71 -4.32 -23.96
N ILE A 8 -57.99 -4.29 -22.66
CA ILE A 8 -57.31 -3.40 -21.71
C ILE A 8 -55.92 -4.01 -21.50
N THR A 9 -54.90 -3.50 -22.19
CA THR A 9 -53.51 -3.83 -21.88
C THR A 9 -53.02 -2.90 -20.77
N LEU A 10 -53.30 -3.30 -19.53
CA LEU A 10 -52.64 -2.79 -18.34
C LEU A 10 -51.16 -3.19 -18.43
N LEU A 11 -50.31 -2.32 -18.99
CA LEU A 11 -48.87 -2.46 -18.93
C LEU A 11 -48.41 -2.20 -17.49
N LEU A 12 -48.49 -3.24 -16.66
CA LEU A 12 -47.69 -3.33 -15.44
C LEU A 12 -46.23 -3.39 -15.89
N VAL A 13 -45.58 -2.23 -15.93
CA VAL A 13 -44.12 -2.16 -16.00
C VAL A 13 -43.61 -2.72 -14.68
N VAL A 14 -43.37 -4.03 -14.67
CA VAL A 14 -42.57 -4.69 -13.64
C VAL A 14 -41.19 -4.08 -13.74
N ARG A 15 -40.92 -3.08 -12.88
CA ARG A 15 -39.55 -2.64 -12.62
C ARG A 15 -38.85 -3.83 -11.98
N ASN A 16 -38.13 -4.61 -12.79
CA ASN A 16 -37.10 -5.49 -12.31
C ASN A 16 -36.08 -4.62 -11.58
N GLY A 17 -36.23 -4.54 -10.26
CA GLY A 17 -35.20 -4.04 -9.38
C GLY A 17 -33.99 -4.93 -9.55
N GLN A 18 -33.07 -4.52 -10.41
CA GLN A 18 -31.70 -4.97 -10.28
C GLN A 18 -31.21 -4.40 -8.97
N SER A 19 -31.33 -5.21 -7.91
CA SER A 19 -30.49 -5.08 -6.74
C SER A 19 -29.07 -5.04 -7.29
N ALA A 20 -28.49 -3.84 -7.32
CA ALA A 20 -27.06 -3.71 -7.45
C ALA A 20 -26.50 -4.61 -6.36
N LYS A 21 -25.88 -5.72 -6.75
CA LYS A 21 -25.03 -6.48 -5.82
C LYS A 21 -24.05 -5.44 -5.33
N THR A 22 -24.25 -4.96 -4.10
CA THR A 22 -23.22 -4.27 -3.36
C THR A 22 -22.06 -5.24 -3.39
N LYS A 23 -21.06 -4.90 -4.20
CA LYS A 23 -19.74 -5.50 -4.11
C LYS A 23 -19.39 -5.33 -2.64
N THR A 24 -19.43 -6.42 -1.89
CA THR A 24 -18.94 -6.45 -0.53
C THR A 24 -17.54 -5.89 -0.59
N ILE A 25 -17.40 -4.64 -0.16
CA ILE A 25 -16.10 -4.04 0.06
C ILE A 25 -15.52 -4.93 1.15
N CYS A 26 -14.48 -5.69 0.83
CA CYS A 26 -13.72 -6.40 1.84
C CYS A 26 -13.39 -5.37 2.91
N LYS A 27 -13.83 -5.61 4.15
CA LYS A 27 -13.27 -4.90 5.30
C LYS A 27 -11.76 -5.07 5.16
N ASN A 28 -11.05 -3.98 4.88
CA ASN A 28 -9.62 -3.96 5.10
C ASN A 28 -9.46 -3.94 6.62
N ASP A 29 -9.40 -5.13 7.20
CA ASP A 29 -9.25 -5.38 8.64
C ASP A 29 -8.16 -4.46 9.22
N ASP A 30 -8.54 -3.56 10.14
CA ASP A 30 -7.70 -2.75 11.04
C ASP A 30 -6.27 -2.38 10.56
N ILE A 31 -6.05 -2.11 9.27
CA ILE A 31 -4.73 -1.67 8.81
C ILE A 31 -4.52 -0.28 9.38
N TYR A 32 -3.53 -0.15 10.28
CA TYR A 32 -3.27 1.08 10.99
C TYR A 32 -1.93 1.71 10.61
N ALA A 33 -1.02 0.94 10.01
CA ALA A 33 0.23 1.47 9.48
C ALA A 33 0.76 0.68 8.29
N ILE A 34 1.38 1.41 7.36
CA ILE A 34 2.17 0.86 6.25
C ILE A 34 3.52 1.57 6.27
N SER A 35 4.59 0.79 6.24
CA SER A 35 5.96 1.29 6.16
C SER A 35 6.63 0.75 4.92
N SER A 36 7.58 1.50 4.38
CA SER A 36 8.37 1.05 3.25
C SER A 36 9.73 1.71 3.24
N GLY A 37 10.74 1.00 2.76
CA GLY A 37 12.09 1.53 2.71
C GLY A 37 13.00 0.82 1.74
N THR A 38 14.22 1.34 1.68
CA THR A 38 15.35 0.78 0.95
C THR A 38 16.50 0.54 1.92
N SER A 39 17.34 -0.44 1.64
CA SER A 39 18.58 -0.69 2.37
C SER A 39 19.67 -1.16 1.42
N PHE A 40 20.88 -0.64 1.60
CA PHE A 40 22.09 -1.06 0.89
C PHE A 40 23.13 -1.46 1.93
N GLY A 41 23.61 -2.70 1.87
CA GLY A 41 24.56 -3.26 2.84
C GLY A 41 25.92 -2.58 2.76
N GLU A 42 26.47 -2.51 1.55
CA GLU A 42 27.76 -1.88 1.24
C GLU A 42 27.59 -0.38 0.95
N CYS A 43 27.21 0.37 1.98
CA CYS A 43 27.11 1.82 1.93
C CYS A 43 27.85 2.48 3.11
N LEU A 44 28.43 3.66 2.88
CA LEU A 44 29.30 4.38 3.83
C LEU A 44 28.60 5.50 4.62
N GLU A 45 27.40 5.91 4.22
CA GLU A 45 26.69 7.07 4.78
C GLU A 45 25.30 6.68 5.30
N TYR A 46 24.23 7.26 4.73
CA TYR A 46 22.84 6.93 4.99
C TYR A 46 22.41 5.79 4.07
N CYS A 47 22.40 4.59 4.63
CA CYS A 47 22.27 3.35 3.88
C CYS A 47 20.86 2.79 3.93
N ARG A 48 20.06 3.24 4.90
CA ARG A 48 18.66 2.87 5.04
C ARG A 48 17.81 4.12 4.98
N HIS A 49 16.79 4.07 4.13
CA HIS A 49 15.80 5.11 4.00
C HIS A 49 14.42 4.50 4.17
N SER A 50 13.56 5.13 4.96
CA SER A 50 12.20 4.60 5.14
C SER A 50 11.16 5.67 5.37
N ILE A 51 9.92 5.34 5.00
CA ILE A 51 8.72 6.05 5.39
C ILE A 51 7.87 5.12 6.27
N ASN A 52 7.27 5.67 7.31
CA ASN A 52 6.28 5.02 8.15
C ASN A 52 5.01 5.87 8.11
N ILE A 53 3.91 5.29 7.63
CA ILE A 53 2.63 5.96 7.42
C ILE A 53 1.64 5.37 8.42
N THR A 54 1.04 6.23 9.23
CA THR A 54 0.12 5.83 10.31
C THR A 54 -1.22 6.53 10.14
N ASN A 55 -2.30 5.74 10.02
CA ASN A 55 -3.65 6.27 9.88
C ASN A 55 -4.14 6.92 11.17
N VAL A 56 -3.81 6.29 12.31
CA VAL A 56 -4.28 6.70 13.65
C VAL A 56 -3.93 8.15 13.97
N THR A 57 -2.73 8.59 13.58
CA THR A 57 -2.27 9.96 13.79
C THR A 57 -2.29 10.81 12.52
N SER A 58 -2.63 10.23 11.36
CA SER A 58 -2.59 10.89 10.05
C SER A 58 -1.21 11.48 9.73
N GLU A 59 -0.18 10.69 9.99
CA GLU A 59 1.21 11.11 9.93
C GLU A 59 2.04 10.18 9.06
N LEU A 60 2.99 10.80 8.36
CA LEU A 60 4.10 10.11 7.73
C LEU A 60 5.40 10.55 8.41
N VAL A 61 6.23 9.58 8.77
CA VAL A 61 7.57 9.79 9.31
C VAL A 61 8.57 9.28 8.30
N ALA A 62 9.46 10.15 7.83
CA ALA A 62 10.54 9.79 6.93
C ALA A 62 11.89 9.76 7.69
N LEU A 63 12.71 8.76 7.40
CA LEU A 63 13.93 8.43 8.12
C LEU A 63 15.10 8.22 7.15
N LYS A 64 16.29 8.74 7.49
CA LYS A 64 17.58 8.29 6.95
C LYS A 64 18.46 7.79 8.08
N GLU A 65 19.06 6.62 7.90
CA GLU A 65 19.88 5.96 8.92
C GLU A 65 21.15 5.39 8.32
N SER A 66 22.26 5.46 9.07
CA SER A 66 23.50 4.80 8.70
C SER A 66 23.53 3.33 9.12
N ASN A 67 24.28 2.50 8.38
CA ASN A 67 24.68 1.16 8.83
C ASN A 67 25.82 1.21 9.86
N GLY A 68 26.58 2.32 9.90
CA GLY A 68 27.79 2.45 10.69
C GLY A 68 27.73 3.59 11.69
N ASP A 69 28.68 4.52 11.59
CA ASP A 69 28.93 5.58 12.56
C ASP A 69 27.76 6.58 12.68
N GLN A 70 26.97 6.42 13.74
CA GLN A 70 25.83 7.30 14.07
C GLN A 70 26.24 8.66 14.62
N VAL A 71 27.51 8.86 15.01
CA VAL A 71 28.02 10.18 15.42
C VAL A 71 28.28 11.02 14.19
N LYS A 72 28.91 10.42 13.17
CA LYS A 72 29.19 11.09 11.89
C LYS A 72 27.92 11.23 11.03
N TYR A 73 27.06 10.20 11.03
CA TYR A 73 25.83 10.15 10.25
C TYR A 73 24.63 9.85 11.15
N PRO A 74 24.21 10.81 12.00
CA PRO A 74 23.10 10.61 12.92
C PRO A 74 21.79 10.44 12.17
N THR A 75 20.88 9.63 12.72
CA THR A 75 19.53 9.43 12.16
C THR A 75 18.83 10.76 11.89
N ILE A 76 18.46 10.96 10.63
CA ILE A 76 17.62 12.11 10.23
C ILE A 76 16.18 11.63 10.26
N ARG A 77 15.32 12.36 10.98
CA ARG A 77 13.89 12.07 11.08
C ARG A 77 13.07 13.32 10.81
N ARG A 78 12.12 13.24 9.90
CA ARG A 78 11.10 14.28 9.71
C ARG A 78 9.70 13.71 9.70
N LYS A 79 8.78 14.54 10.15
CA LYS A 79 7.37 14.20 10.31
C LYS A 79 6.55 15.12 9.41
N PHE A 80 5.58 14.54 8.72
CA PHE A 80 4.71 15.20 7.78
C PHE A 80 3.26 14.81 8.08
N CYS A 81 2.32 15.71 7.75
CA CYS A 81 0.93 15.33 7.66
C CYS A 81 0.75 14.38 6.46
N PHE A 82 -0.04 13.33 6.66
CA PHE A 82 -0.43 12.40 5.61
C PHE A 82 -1.95 12.28 5.64
N ASN A 83 -2.59 12.86 4.63
CA ASN A 83 -4.02 13.10 4.71
C ASN A 83 -4.83 11.83 4.43
N SER A 84 -6.10 11.85 4.82
CA SER A 84 -6.98 10.68 4.71
C SER A 84 -7.22 10.24 3.27
N VAL A 85 -7.19 11.16 2.28
CA VAL A 85 -7.34 10.81 0.87
C VAL A 85 -6.13 10.02 0.37
N GLU A 86 -4.91 10.52 0.63
CA GLU A 86 -3.66 9.80 0.30
C GLU A 86 -3.60 8.42 0.98
N TRP A 87 -4.16 8.30 2.19
CA TRP A 87 -4.29 7.02 2.89
C TRP A 87 -5.28 6.06 2.23
N GLN A 88 -6.46 6.54 1.82
CA GLN A 88 -7.42 5.69 1.12
C GLN A 88 -6.89 5.21 -0.23
N GLU A 89 -6.17 6.07 -0.95
CA GLU A 89 -5.49 5.70 -2.20
C GLU A 89 -4.46 4.60 -1.97
N LEU A 90 -3.60 4.75 -0.95
CA LEU A 90 -2.62 3.73 -0.57
C LEU A 90 -3.29 2.38 -0.24
N ILE A 91 -4.36 2.43 0.57
CA ILE A 91 -5.07 1.24 1.02
C ILE A 91 -5.84 0.55 -0.11
N ALA A 92 -6.33 1.30 -1.10
CA ALA A 92 -6.99 0.73 -2.27
C ALA A 92 -6.05 -0.11 -3.16
N LEU A 93 -4.73 0.12 -3.08
CA LEU A 93 -3.72 -0.64 -3.81
C LEU A 93 -3.31 -1.93 -3.09
N LEU A 94 -3.63 -2.07 -1.80
CA LEU A 94 -3.23 -3.21 -0.99
C LEU A 94 -4.31 -4.30 -1.00
N ASP A 95 -4.00 -5.41 -1.67
CA ASP A 95 -4.70 -6.69 -1.47
C ASP A 95 -4.06 -7.41 -0.27
N LEU A 96 -4.65 -7.21 0.92
CA LEU A 96 -4.09 -7.70 2.17
C LEU A 96 -3.95 -9.23 2.21
N GLU A 97 -4.90 -9.97 1.63
CA GLU A 97 -4.85 -11.44 1.60
C GLU A 97 -3.72 -11.93 0.70
N LYS A 98 -3.53 -11.32 -0.47
CA LYS A 98 -2.34 -11.62 -1.30
C LYS A 98 -1.04 -11.27 -0.59
N PHE A 99 -0.95 -10.10 0.05
CA PHE A 99 0.24 -9.70 0.80
C PHE A 99 0.58 -10.70 1.91
N LYS A 100 -0.43 -11.18 2.64
CA LYS A 100 -0.29 -12.23 3.67
C LYS A 100 0.22 -13.57 3.13
N MET A 101 0.06 -13.87 1.85
CA MET A 101 0.54 -15.12 1.23
C MET A 101 1.96 -15.03 0.66
N LEU A 102 2.51 -13.82 0.44
CA LEU A 102 3.88 -13.67 -0.07
C LEU A 102 4.93 -14.28 0.89
N ASN A 103 6.03 -14.83 0.39
CA ASN A 103 7.19 -15.08 1.26
C ASN A 103 7.74 -13.75 1.80
N GLU A 104 8.27 -13.76 3.03
CA GLU A 104 8.88 -12.57 3.63
C GLU A 104 10.12 -12.09 2.87
N VAL A 105 10.81 -13.00 2.19
CA VAL A 105 11.95 -12.72 1.31
C VAL A 105 11.57 -13.15 -0.11
N GLN A 106 11.68 -12.22 -1.06
CA GLN A 106 11.46 -12.45 -2.49
C GLN A 106 12.79 -12.25 -3.24
N GLY A 107 13.20 -13.23 -4.03
CA GLY A 107 14.47 -13.17 -4.76
C GLY A 107 15.68 -13.18 -3.82
N CYS A 108 16.69 -12.39 -4.16
CA CYS A 108 17.98 -12.26 -3.46
C CYS A 108 18.21 -10.79 -3.06
N PRO A 109 17.50 -10.25 -2.05
CA PRO A 109 17.63 -8.85 -1.68
C PRO A 109 19.07 -8.50 -1.30
N ASP A 110 19.59 -7.42 -1.89
CA ASP A 110 20.94 -6.91 -1.69
C ASP A 110 22.08 -7.88 -2.06
N CYS A 111 21.80 -8.89 -2.87
CA CYS A 111 22.84 -9.74 -3.44
C CYS A 111 23.66 -8.96 -4.47
N ALA A 112 24.99 -9.18 -4.46
CA ALA A 112 25.94 -8.43 -5.29
C ALA A 112 25.80 -6.90 -5.16
N ASP A 113 25.55 -6.43 -3.92
CA ASP A 113 25.43 -5.01 -3.55
C ASP A 113 24.34 -4.26 -4.31
N GLY A 114 23.31 -4.98 -4.78
CA GLY A 114 22.21 -4.43 -5.58
C GLY A 114 21.18 -3.64 -4.77
N GLY A 115 21.23 -3.68 -3.44
CA GLY A 115 20.22 -3.10 -2.57
C GLY A 115 18.98 -3.98 -2.39
N ALA A 116 18.21 -3.63 -1.37
CA ALA A 116 16.92 -4.21 -1.07
C ALA A 116 15.85 -3.13 -0.88
N GLU A 117 14.62 -3.48 -1.22
CA GLU A 117 13.42 -2.77 -0.85
C GLU A 117 12.59 -3.61 0.10
N TRP A 118 11.77 -2.95 0.91
CA TRP A 118 10.82 -3.64 1.75
C TRP A 118 9.52 -2.86 1.92
N ILE A 119 8.45 -3.60 2.17
CA ILE A 119 7.14 -3.09 2.56
C ILE A 119 6.71 -3.84 3.80
N GLU A 120 6.25 -3.12 4.81
CA GLU A 120 5.68 -3.69 6.02
C GLU A 120 4.26 -3.18 6.23
N VAL A 121 3.33 -4.10 6.39
CA VAL A 121 1.92 -3.78 6.67
C VAL A 121 1.62 -4.20 8.09
N ASN A 122 0.96 -3.33 8.84
CA ASN A 122 0.51 -3.57 10.21
C ASN A 122 -1.03 -3.52 10.25
N TRP A 123 -1.64 -4.63 10.69
CA TRP A 123 -3.09 -4.76 10.79
C TRP A 123 -3.49 -5.43 12.11
N SER A 124 -4.49 -4.87 12.79
CA SER A 124 -4.91 -5.28 14.13
C SER A 124 -3.71 -5.34 15.11
N LYS A 125 -3.23 -6.54 15.48
CA LYS A 125 -2.05 -6.77 16.34
C LYS A 125 -0.98 -7.61 15.65
N LYS A 126 -0.98 -7.64 14.32
CA LYS A 126 -0.06 -8.41 13.49
C LYS A 126 0.67 -7.47 12.54
N SER A 127 1.86 -7.89 12.16
CA SER A 127 2.64 -7.24 11.12
C SER A 127 3.21 -8.29 10.19
N LYS A 128 3.50 -7.86 8.97
CA LYS A 128 4.31 -8.65 8.04
C LYS A 128 5.13 -7.73 7.19
N ARG A 129 6.40 -8.10 7.01
CA ARG A 129 7.34 -7.46 6.11
C ARG A 129 7.61 -8.38 4.93
N VAL A 130 7.62 -7.79 3.73
CA VAL A 130 8.12 -8.42 2.51
C VAL A 130 9.31 -7.61 2.04
N THR A 131 10.46 -8.27 1.92
CA THR A 131 11.73 -7.71 1.45
C THR A 131 12.07 -8.33 0.10
N PHE A 132 12.48 -7.51 -0.85
CA PHE A 132 12.74 -7.87 -2.23
C PHE A 132 13.93 -7.08 -2.79
N GLU A 133 14.47 -7.52 -3.92
CA GLU A 133 15.54 -6.81 -4.63
C GLU A 133 15.14 -5.36 -4.95
N HIS A 134 16.09 -4.43 -4.85
CA HIS A 134 15.87 -3.04 -5.24
C HIS A 134 15.40 -2.95 -6.70
N GLU A 135 14.47 -2.03 -6.98
CA GLU A 135 13.83 -1.83 -8.28
C GLU A 135 12.94 -2.98 -8.81
N ALA A 136 13.03 -4.17 -8.23
CA ALA A 136 12.20 -5.31 -8.61
C ALA A 136 10.71 -5.08 -8.33
N LEU A 137 9.85 -5.80 -9.06
CA LEU A 137 8.42 -5.89 -8.78
C LEU A 137 8.09 -7.26 -8.21
N VAL A 138 7.15 -7.29 -7.28
CA VAL A 138 6.63 -8.54 -6.69
C VAL A 138 5.20 -8.74 -7.18
N ALA A 139 4.95 -9.91 -7.76
CA ALA A 139 3.66 -10.26 -8.33
C ALA A 139 2.53 -10.11 -7.31
N GLY A 140 1.48 -9.37 -7.67
CA GLY A 140 0.31 -9.13 -6.84
C GLY A 140 0.37 -7.88 -5.97
N ILE A 141 1.50 -7.17 -5.92
CA ILE A 141 1.67 -5.90 -5.17
C ILE A 141 2.44 -4.83 -5.97
N GLU A 142 2.51 -4.96 -7.29
CA GLU A 142 3.32 -4.10 -8.17
C GLU A 142 2.90 -2.63 -8.09
N GLU A 143 1.59 -2.35 -8.08
CA GLU A 143 1.08 -0.98 -7.99
C GLU A 143 1.31 -0.37 -6.61
N LEU A 144 1.26 -1.18 -5.54
CA LEU A 144 1.63 -0.74 -4.20
C LEU A 144 3.12 -0.36 -4.13
N ILE A 145 4.00 -1.17 -4.74
CA ILE A 145 5.44 -0.88 -4.82
C ILE A 145 5.69 0.45 -5.53
N LYS A 146 5.10 0.65 -6.72
CA LYS A 146 5.26 1.88 -7.51
C LYS A 146 4.77 3.10 -6.74
N TYR A 147 3.61 3.01 -6.09
CA TYR A 147 3.06 4.11 -5.30
C TYR A 147 3.96 4.46 -4.09
N LEU A 148 4.45 3.45 -3.37
CA LEU A 148 5.36 3.67 -2.24
C LEU A 148 6.71 4.25 -2.67
N ARG A 149 7.24 3.89 -3.86
CA ARG A 149 8.43 4.53 -4.46
C ARG A 149 8.21 6.04 -4.65
N VAL A 150 7.08 6.43 -5.24
CA VAL A 150 6.72 7.86 -5.43
C VAL A 150 6.63 8.59 -4.10
N LEU A 151 6.03 7.98 -3.07
CA LEU A 151 6.01 8.59 -1.74
C LEU A 151 7.42 8.73 -1.15
N ARG A 152 8.26 7.69 -1.23
CA ARG A 152 9.65 7.75 -0.74
C ARG A 152 10.43 8.88 -1.42
N GLU A 153 10.38 8.98 -2.74
CA GLU A 153 11.01 10.08 -3.49
C GLU A 153 10.47 11.46 -3.06
N LYS A 154 9.14 11.59 -2.91
CA LYS A 154 8.48 12.83 -2.49
C LYS A 154 8.96 13.30 -1.12
N TYR A 155 9.16 12.41 -0.15
CA TYR A 155 9.49 12.79 1.23
C TYR A 155 11.00 12.78 1.53
N PHE A 156 11.79 11.94 0.86
CA PHE A 156 13.24 11.89 1.07
C PHE A 156 13.98 13.12 0.57
N LYS A 157 13.39 13.88 -0.38
CA LYS A 157 13.94 15.18 -0.81
C LYS A 157 13.96 16.25 0.31
N TYR A 158 13.25 16.01 1.41
CA TYR A 158 13.19 16.91 2.56
C TYR A 158 14.01 16.42 3.77
N LEU A 159 14.73 15.31 3.62
CA LEU A 159 15.65 14.76 4.61
C LEU A 159 17.08 15.19 4.29
#